data_AF-A0A4Y2A5R4-F1
#
_entry.id   AF-A0A4Y2A5R4-F1
#
_cell.length_a   1.000
_cell.length_b   1.000
_cell.length_c   1.000
_cell.angle_alpha   90.00
_cell.angle_beta   90.00
_cell.angle_gamma   90.00
#
_symmetry.space_group_name_H-M   'P 1'
#
loop_
_entity.id
_entity.type
_entity.pdbx_description
1 polymer ?
#
loop_
_entity_poly.entity_id
_entity_poly.type
_entity_poly.pdbx_seq_one_letter_code
_entity_poly.pdbx_strand_id
1 'polypeptide(L)'
;MHSVWPPSRHNKRQPRVMYHDTTSGFYGKGKLQVVQLFNRSKYLQDIPEIFNNPKSTYTDIERAGERFIFALYSNTKKEESSLNKMRYDCFNQFVGQASSAILLPKLPPTTEAAHFTKCKHAKESVCTHRAGDGI
;
A
#
# COMPACT_ATOMS: atom_id res chain seq x y z
N MET A 1 -19.33 53.28 -5.98
CA MET A 1 -18.62 52.64 -4.85
C MET A 1 -18.93 51.15 -4.88
N HIS A 2 -18.05 50.34 -5.46
CA HIS A 2 -18.21 48.87 -5.47
C HIS A 2 -17.43 48.30 -4.29
N SER A 3 -18.12 47.80 -3.27
CA SER A 3 -17.52 47.10 -2.15
C SER A 3 -17.27 45.64 -2.55
N VAL A 4 -16.04 45.33 -2.96
CA VAL A 4 -15.56 43.96 -3.15
C VAL A 4 -15.38 43.32 -1.78
N TRP A 5 -16.25 42.37 -1.43
CA TRP A 5 -16.02 41.45 -0.31
C TRP A 5 -15.16 40.27 -0.78
N PRO A 6 -14.17 39.82 0.03
CA PRO A 6 -13.31 38.70 -0.36
C PRO A 6 -14.06 37.36 -0.25
N PRO A 7 -13.78 36.36 -1.11
CA PRO A 7 -14.36 35.03 -0.95
C PRO A 7 -13.74 34.34 0.27
N SER A 8 -14.59 34.01 1.25
CA SER A 8 -14.27 33.20 2.42
C SER A 8 -13.56 31.88 2.03
N ARG A 9 -12.28 31.74 2.40
CA ARG A 9 -11.58 30.45 2.39
C ARG A 9 -12.05 29.62 3.58
N HIS A 10 -13.15 28.90 3.42
CA HIS A 10 -13.41 27.72 4.25
C HIS A 10 -12.96 26.47 3.52
N ASN A 11 -11.70 26.10 3.78
CA ASN A 11 -11.10 24.82 3.48
C ASN A 11 -11.83 23.71 4.27
N LYS A 12 -12.96 23.24 3.74
CA LYS A 12 -13.58 22.00 4.19
C LYS A 12 -13.19 20.89 3.22
N ARG A 13 -11.95 20.41 3.33
CA ARG A 13 -11.63 19.02 2.92
C ARG A 13 -12.32 18.09 3.91
N GLN A 14 -13.64 17.96 3.78
CA GLN A 14 -14.36 16.82 4.31
C GLN A 14 -13.75 15.58 3.62
N PRO A 15 -13.30 14.55 4.34
CA PRO A 15 -12.99 13.28 3.71
C PRO A 15 -14.30 12.74 3.14
N ARG A 16 -14.48 12.88 1.83
CA ARG A 16 -15.47 12.11 1.09
C ARG A 16 -15.06 10.65 1.24
N VAL A 17 -15.66 9.96 2.19
CA VAL A 17 -15.71 8.50 2.22
C VAL A 17 -16.75 8.11 1.18
N MET A 18 -16.31 8.10 -0.08
CA MET A 18 -17.01 7.49 -1.19
C MET A 18 -15.92 6.86 -2.03
N TYR A 19 -15.69 5.55 -1.91
CA TYR A 19 -14.84 4.85 -2.87
C TYR A 19 -15.35 3.45 -3.08
N HIS A 20 -16.30 3.32 -4.01
CA HIS A 20 -16.19 2.28 -5.00
C HIS A 20 -15.89 2.96 -6.34
N ASP A 21 -14.63 3.32 -6.53
CA ASP A 21 -14.00 3.54 -7.84
C ASP A 21 -12.49 3.31 -7.66
N THR A 22 -11.92 2.49 -8.54
CA THR A 22 -10.69 1.70 -8.40
C THR A 22 -9.40 2.53 -8.35
N THR A 23 -9.02 3.01 -7.16
CA THR A 23 -7.61 3.27 -6.81
C THR A 23 -7.41 3.12 -5.29
N SER A 24 -7.60 1.92 -4.73
CA SER A 24 -7.33 1.64 -3.31
C SER A 24 -5.85 1.34 -3.07
N GLY A 25 -5.01 2.37 -2.98
CA GLY A 25 -3.61 2.23 -2.56
C GLY A 25 -3.46 2.01 -1.05
N PHE A 26 -2.37 1.38 -0.62
CA PHE A 26 -2.02 1.30 0.81
C PHE A 26 -1.91 2.70 1.41
N TYR A 27 -2.61 2.95 2.52
CA TYR A 27 -2.70 4.28 3.12
C TYR A 27 -1.30 4.82 3.46
N GLY A 28 -0.99 6.03 2.97
CA GLY A 28 0.30 6.68 3.22
C GLY A 28 1.49 6.04 2.50
N LYS A 29 1.28 5.06 1.60
CA LYS A 29 2.33 4.42 0.80
C LYS A 29 2.24 4.91 -0.65
N GLY A 30 3.16 5.80 -1.02
CA GLY A 30 3.23 6.36 -2.36
C GLY A 30 3.94 5.45 -3.36
N LYS A 31 3.65 5.61 -4.66
CA LYS A 31 4.31 4.88 -5.76
C LYS A 31 5.84 4.97 -5.70
N LEU A 32 6.38 6.16 -5.41
CA LEU A 32 7.82 6.36 -5.29
C LEU A 32 8.45 5.53 -4.16
N GLN A 33 7.77 5.40 -3.01
CA GLN A 33 8.26 4.56 -1.91
C GLN A 33 8.31 3.09 -2.33
N VAL A 34 7.30 2.63 -3.07
CA VAL A 34 7.25 1.26 -3.60
C VAL A 34 8.40 1.01 -4.58
N VAL A 35 8.67 1.92 -5.52
CA VAL A 35 9.79 1.79 -6.46
C VAL A 35 11.13 1.79 -5.72
N GLN A 36 11.32 2.69 -4.76
CA GLN A 36 12.53 2.72 -3.93
C GLN A 36 12.70 1.42 -3.13
N LEU A 37 11.60 0.82 -2.66
CA LEU A 37 11.61 -0.44 -1.94
C LEU A 37 12.10 -1.59 -2.82
N PHE A 38 11.61 -1.70 -4.05
CA PHE A 38 12.10 -2.68 -5.03
C PHE A 38 13.60 -2.46 -5.31
N ASN A 39 14.03 -1.23 -5.59
CA ASN A 39 15.44 -0.93 -5.90
C ASN A 39 16.41 -1.28 -4.76
N ARG A 40 15.96 -1.18 -3.51
CA ARG A 40 16.80 -1.46 -2.33
C ARG A 40 16.80 -2.93 -1.92
N SER A 41 15.73 -3.67 -2.21
CA SER A 41 15.50 -5.00 -1.67
C SER A 41 15.71 -6.08 -2.73
N LYS A 42 16.84 -6.81 -2.63
CA LYS A 42 17.05 -8.03 -3.43
C LYS A 42 15.96 -9.07 -3.18
N TYR A 43 15.36 -9.05 -1.98
CA TYR A 43 14.27 -9.94 -1.59
C TYR A 43 12.96 -9.72 -2.37
N LEU A 44 12.80 -8.59 -3.07
CA LEU A 44 11.57 -8.30 -3.82
C LEU A 44 11.76 -8.37 -5.34
N GLN A 45 12.96 -8.68 -5.82
CA GLN A 45 13.29 -8.58 -7.26
C GLN A 45 12.56 -9.62 -8.11
N ASP A 46 12.22 -10.77 -7.54
CA ASP A 46 11.49 -11.87 -8.20
C ASP A 46 9.97 -11.65 -8.24
N ILE A 47 9.45 -10.77 -7.38
CA ILE A 47 8.00 -10.53 -7.25
C ILE A 47 7.36 -10.01 -8.55
N PRO A 48 7.94 -9.03 -9.26
CA PRO A 48 7.40 -8.59 -10.55
C PRO A 48 7.31 -9.71 -11.57
N GLU A 49 8.30 -10.60 -11.61
CA GLU A 49 8.31 -11.74 -12.52
C GLU A 49 7.20 -12.74 -12.18
N ILE A 50 7.03 -13.05 -10.89
CA ILE A 50 5.94 -13.91 -10.40
C ILE A 50 4.57 -13.35 -10.78
N PHE A 51 4.33 -12.04 -10.63
CA PHE A 51 3.03 -11.45 -11.00
C PHE A 51 2.79 -11.40 -12.52
N ASN A 52 3.86 -11.33 -13.32
CA ASN A 52 3.77 -11.28 -14.78
C ASN A 52 3.78 -12.66 -15.44
N ASN A 53 4.14 -13.71 -14.72
CA ASN A 53 4.21 -15.06 -15.25
C ASN A 53 2.81 -15.71 -15.29
N PRO A 54 2.25 -16.03 -16.47
CA PRO A 54 0.94 -16.67 -16.57
C PRO A 54 0.91 -18.10 -16.00
N LYS A 55 2.08 -18.72 -15.77
CA LYS A 55 2.20 -20.05 -15.15
C LYS A 55 2.26 -19.98 -13.62
N SER A 56 2.34 -18.79 -13.03
CA SER A 56 2.41 -18.66 -11.58
C SER A 56 1.13 -19.18 -10.95
N THR A 57 1.31 -20.05 -9.97
CA THR A 57 0.20 -20.64 -9.23
C THR A 57 -0.41 -19.61 -8.30
N TYR A 58 -1.63 -19.86 -7.86
CA TYR A 58 -2.28 -19.04 -6.84
C TYR A 58 -1.40 -18.85 -5.59
N THR A 59 -0.73 -19.91 -5.15
CA THR A 59 0.17 -19.89 -3.98
C THR A 59 1.41 -19.02 -4.22
N ASP A 60 1.92 -18.95 -5.46
CA ASP A 60 3.05 -18.09 -5.79
C ASP A 60 2.64 -16.61 -5.71
N ILE A 61 1.49 -16.27 -6.30
CA ILE A 61 0.92 -14.92 -6.26
C ILE A 61 0.63 -14.49 -4.83
N GLU A 62 0.06 -15.39 -4.02
CA GLU A 62 -0.25 -15.15 -2.62
C GLU A 62 1.02 -14.88 -1.79
N ARG A 63 2.02 -15.77 -1.89
CA ARG A 63 3.30 -15.61 -1.18
C ARG A 63 4.02 -14.34 -1.64
N ALA A 64 4.06 -14.05 -2.94
CA ALA A 64 4.69 -12.83 -3.45
C ALA A 64 3.99 -11.57 -2.96
N GLY A 65 2.65 -11.56 -2.92
CA GLY A 65 1.86 -10.46 -2.38
C GLY A 65 2.09 -10.24 -0.88
N GLU A 66 2.12 -11.31 -0.11
CA GLU A 66 2.40 -11.24 1.33
C GLU A 66 3.82 -10.72 1.60
N ARG A 67 4.83 -11.25 0.89
CA ARG A 67 6.22 -10.77 0.93
C ARG A 67 6.33 -9.28 0.63
N PHE A 68 5.59 -8.81 -0.36
CA PHE A 68 5.53 -7.39 -0.71
C PHE A 68 4.94 -6.54 0.43
N ILE A 69 3.81 -6.96 1.01
CA ILE A 69 3.16 -6.25 2.12
C ILE A 69 4.08 -6.20 3.34
N PHE A 70 4.74 -7.31 3.68
CA PHE A 70 5.74 -7.32 4.74
C PHE A 70 6.82 -6.28 4.48
N ALA A 71 7.48 -6.30 3.33
CA ALA A 71 8.54 -5.33 3.06
C ALA A 71 8.04 -3.87 3.02
N LEU A 72 6.77 -3.65 2.68
CA LEU A 72 6.18 -2.31 2.63
C LEU A 72 5.93 -1.72 4.03
N TYR A 73 5.59 -2.56 5.02
CA TYR A 73 5.22 -2.14 6.37
C TYR A 73 6.30 -2.42 7.42
N SER A 74 7.19 -3.37 7.17
CA SER A 74 8.30 -3.70 8.06
C SER A 74 9.31 -2.57 8.12
N ASN A 75 9.53 -2.05 9.33
CA ASN A 75 10.67 -1.19 9.66
C ASN A 75 11.91 -2.00 10.08
N THR A 76 11.80 -3.33 10.15
CA THR A 76 12.85 -4.23 10.62
C THR A 76 13.15 -5.29 9.55
N LYS A 77 14.39 -5.81 9.55
CA LYS A 77 14.86 -6.81 8.56
C LYS A 77 14.37 -8.24 8.83
N LYS A 78 13.39 -8.44 9.71
CA LYS A 78 12.92 -9.78 10.05
C LYS A 78 11.80 -10.19 9.10
N GLU A 79 11.91 -11.37 8.52
CA GLU A 79 10.75 -12.09 8.01
C GLU A 79 9.83 -12.36 9.20
N GLU A 80 8.67 -11.71 9.22
CA GLU A 80 7.63 -12.04 10.17
C GLU A 80 6.82 -13.23 9.66
N SER A 81 6.34 -14.05 10.60
CA SER A 81 5.65 -15.30 10.29
C SER A 81 4.18 -15.12 9.89
N SER A 82 3.56 -13.96 10.15
CA SER A 82 2.19 -13.65 9.74
C SER A 82 1.87 -12.16 9.71
N LEU A 83 1.06 -11.70 8.75
CA LEU A 83 0.62 -10.30 8.65
C LEU A 83 -0.12 -9.84 9.91
N ASN A 84 -0.85 -10.75 10.57
CA ASN A 84 -1.59 -10.47 11.79
C ASN A 84 -0.65 -10.14 12.97
N LYS A 85 0.49 -10.83 13.08
CA LYS A 85 1.49 -10.51 14.10
C LYS A 85 2.11 -9.15 13.82
N MET A 86 2.47 -8.87 12.57
CA MET A 86 3.04 -7.57 12.18
C MET A 86 2.08 -6.43 12.45
N ARG A 87 0.77 -6.66 12.23
CA ARG A 87 -0.27 -5.69 12.56
C ARG A 87 -0.32 -5.37 14.06
N TYR A 88 -0.20 -6.40 14.90
CA TYR A 88 -0.16 -6.22 16.36
C TYR A 88 1.10 -5.50 16.82
N ASP A 89 2.26 -5.88 16.29
CA ASP A 89 3.54 -5.24 16.63
C ASP A 89 3.57 -3.77 16.18
N CYS A 90 3.05 -3.48 14.99
CA CYS A 90 2.87 -2.13 14.47
C CYS A 90 1.92 -1.29 15.33
N PHE A 91 0.82 -1.88 15.82
CA PHE A 91 -0.09 -1.23 16.75
C PHE A 91 0.63 -0.86 18.05
N ASN A 92 1.32 -1.80 18.68
CA ASN A 92 2.06 -1.55 19.93
C ASN A 92 3.16 -0.50 19.75
N GLN A 93 3.85 -0.52 18.61
CA GLN A 93 4.82 0.52 18.27
C GLN A 93 4.14 1.90 18.20
N PHE A 94 2.99 2.02 17.55
CA PHE A 94 2.28 3.29 17.47
C PHE A 94 1.72 3.72 18.82
N VAL A 95 1.21 2.81 19.65
CA VAL A 95 0.79 3.13 21.04
C VAL A 95 1.97 3.69 21.83
N GLY A 96 3.15 3.06 21.76
CA GLY A 96 4.32 3.46 22.54
C GLY A 96 4.98 4.76 22.06
N GLN A 97 4.77 5.17 20.80
CA GLN A 97 5.37 6.37 20.22
C GLN A 97 4.42 7.58 20.15
N ALA A 98 3.11 7.36 20.28
CA ALA A 98 2.14 8.41 20.00
C ALA A 98 1.82 9.29 21.22
N SER A 99 1.94 10.60 21.04
CA SER A 99 1.35 11.62 21.90
C SER A 99 -0.09 12.01 21.50
N SER A 100 -0.67 11.29 20.53
CA SER A 100 -1.99 11.58 19.93
C SER A 100 -2.68 10.29 19.46
N ALA A 101 -3.91 10.40 18.93
CA ALA A 101 -4.72 9.25 18.52
C ALA A 101 -4.03 8.40 17.43
N ILE A 102 -4.09 7.08 17.60
CA ILE A 102 -3.50 6.12 16.66
C ILE A 102 -4.33 6.09 15.38
N LEU A 103 -3.67 6.35 14.26
CA LEU A 103 -4.30 6.25 12.95
C LEU A 103 -4.36 4.78 12.51
N LEU A 104 -5.51 4.14 12.74
CA LEU A 104 -5.79 2.76 12.31
C LEU A 104 -5.48 2.48 10.83
N PRO A 105 -5.70 3.42 9.87
CA PRO A 105 -5.34 3.17 8.47
C PRO A 105 -3.83 2.97 8.21
N LYS A 106 -2.96 3.37 9.14
CA LYS A 106 -1.50 3.14 9.02
C LYS A 106 -1.08 1.71 9.36
N LEU A 107 -1.96 0.92 9.96
CA LEU A 107 -1.69 -0.48 10.25
C LEU A 107 -1.65 -1.29 8.94
N PRO A 108 -0.84 -2.35 8.88
CA PRO A 108 -0.90 -3.29 7.76
C PRO A 108 -2.27 -4.00 7.71
N PRO A 109 -2.67 -4.50 6.53
CA PRO A 109 -3.88 -5.32 6.40
C PRO A 109 -3.78 -6.60 7.25
N THR A 110 -4.91 -7.20 7.62
CA THR A 110 -4.90 -8.58 8.12
C THR A 110 -4.58 -9.55 6.99
N THR A 111 -4.19 -10.77 7.33
CA THR A 111 -3.99 -11.87 6.38
C THR A 111 -5.22 -12.04 5.48
N GLU A 112 -6.42 -12.06 6.06
CA GLU A 112 -7.68 -12.19 5.34
C GLU A 112 -7.91 -10.99 4.40
N ALA A 113 -7.65 -9.76 4.85
CA ALA A 113 -7.82 -8.57 4.00
C ALA A 113 -6.81 -8.55 2.84
N ALA A 114 -5.55 -8.94 3.09
CA ALA A 114 -4.54 -9.11 2.05
C ALA A 114 -4.98 -10.18 1.04
N HIS A 115 -5.57 -11.27 1.53
CA HIS A 115 -6.20 -12.26 0.67
C HIS A 115 -7.44 -11.72 -0.06
N PHE A 116 -8.29 -10.87 0.52
CA PHE A 116 -9.44 -10.34 -0.20
C PHE A 116 -9.06 -9.36 -1.33
N THR A 117 -7.86 -8.76 -1.30
CA THR A 117 -7.34 -7.98 -2.43
C THR A 117 -7.00 -8.82 -3.69
N LYS A 118 -7.21 -10.15 -3.64
CA LYS A 118 -6.80 -11.18 -4.62
C LYS A 118 -7.35 -11.11 -6.05
N CYS A 119 -8.25 -10.21 -6.43
CA CYS A 119 -8.88 -10.31 -7.76
C CYS A 119 -8.64 -9.16 -8.73
N LYS A 120 -8.03 -8.02 -8.35
CA LYS A 120 -7.80 -6.91 -9.32
C LYS A 120 -6.46 -6.18 -9.30
N HIS A 121 -5.76 -6.10 -8.16
CA HIS A 121 -4.79 -4.99 -8.00
C HIS A 121 -3.30 -5.36 -8.10
N ALA A 122 -2.89 -6.62 -7.93
CA ALA A 122 -1.47 -6.97 -7.96
C ALA A 122 -0.83 -6.87 -9.36
N LYS A 123 -1.64 -7.02 -10.42
CA LYS A 123 -1.20 -6.77 -11.80
C LYS A 123 -1.03 -5.27 -12.09
N GLU A 124 -1.84 -4.41 -11.48
CA GLU A 124 -1.89 -3.00 -11.85
C GLU A 124 -0.75 -2.17 -11.26
N SER A 125 -0.24 -2.51 -10.06
CA SER A 125 0.91 -1.82 -9.45
C SER A 125 2.27 -2.25 -10.01
N VAL A 126 2.35 -3.41 -10.66
CA VAL A 126 3.59 -3.99 -11.21
C VAL A 126 3.69 -3.78 -12.73
N CYS A 127 2.57 -3.83 -13.47
CA CYS A 127 2.59 -3.85 -14.93
C CYS A 127 2.54 -2.46 -15.61
N THR A 128 2.40 -1.34 -14.89
CA THR A 128 2.22 0.00 -15.51
C THR A 128 3.48 0.64 -16.11
N HIS A 129 4.52 -0.13 -16.45
CA HIS A 129 5.74 0.42 -17.08
C HIS A 129 6.10 -0.17 -18.45
N ARG A 130 5.19 -0.91 -19.11
CA ARG A 130 5.44 -1.43 -20.48
C ARG A 130 4.50 -0.91 -21.56
N ALA A 131 3.90 0.27 -21.35
CA ALA A 131 3.12 0.96 -22.37
C ALA A 131 3.57 2.43 -22.44
N GLY A 132 4.66 2.67 -23.16
CA GLY A 132 5.16 4.03 -23.34
C GLY A 132 6.52 4.08 -24.01
N ASP A 133 6.70 3.36 -25.13
CA ASP A 133 7.73 3.62 -26.14
C ASP A 133 7.21 3.05 -27.46
N GLY A 134 6.67 3.93 -28.31
CA GLY A 134 6.10 3.55 -29.60
C GLY A 134 5.10 4.54 -30.17
N ILE A 135 5.56 5.77 -30.45
CA ILE A 135 5.23 6.55 -31.66
C ILE A 135 6.51 7.29 -32.05
#